data_AF-A0A8J4FFV9-F1
#
_entry.id   AF-A0A8J4FFV9-F1
#
_cell.length_a   1.000
_cell.length_b   1.000
_cell.length_c   1.000
_cell.angle_alpha   90.00
_cell.angle_beta   90.00
_cell.angle_gamma   90.00
#
_symmetry.space_group_name_H-M   'P 1'
#
loop_
_entity.id
_entity.type
_entity.pdbx_description
1 polymer ?
#
loop_
_entity_poly.entity_id
_entity_poly.type
_entity_poly.pdbx_seq_one_letter_code
_entity_poly.pdbx_strand_id
1 'polypeptide(L)'
;MFSSQGIPLLTPEEFREALHWVDDHFVLIRHADMADEPAGAVTEALAAIGRARVPGRGDLPQGMDLDNDLVRVEEADDDLAMQELEEARQPCTIDWVLAKATQAVYRYGIRGLVIDPYNELEQRRGAQTETEYVSAMLGKVKRWAQRYLVHVWLVAHPKSMEEWDGGPPTMYDISGSAHWYNKADMGLVVHRYTRVAIDAALRRRQAATGRSGGRGGKPFQIPWRENETLIKVLKARNKTSGTQGDYTLEYDKEQCRFRDPRVEPGRY
;
A
#
# COMPACT_ATOMS: atom_id res chain seq x y z
N MET A 1 -12.93 22.17 4.63
CA MET A 1 -14.05 21.25 4.95
C MET A 1 -13.58 20.36 6.09
N PHE A 2 -14.37 20.13 7.13
CA PHE A 2 -13.98 19.26 8.25
C PHE A 2 -14.80 17.96 8.18
N SER A 3 -14.23 16.84 8.61
CA SER A 3 -15.00 15.60 8.79
C SER A 3 -16.06 15.77 9.89
N SER A 4 -16.98 14.80 10.02
CA SER A 4 -17.97 14.77 11.12
C SER A 4 -17.35 14.74 12.53
N GLN A 5 -16.04 14.47 12.62
CA GLN A 5 -15.23 14.46 13.83
C GLN A 5 -14.44 15.78 14.04
N GLY A 6 -14.65 16.80 13.20
CA GLY A 6 -13.95 18.08 13.30
C GLY A 6 -12.48 18.04 12.85
N ILE A 7 -12.09 17.03 12.07
CA ILE A 7 -10.73 16.92 11.51
C ILE A 7 -10.69 17.73 10.22
N PRO A 8 -9.72 18.66 10.03
CA PRO A 8 -9.57 19.36 8.77
C PRO A 8 -9.30 18.35 7.66
N LEU A 9 -10.19 18.29 6.68
CA LEU A 9 -9.95 17.55 5.45
C LEU A 9 -9.07 18.42 4.55
N LEU A 10 -8.18 17.78 3.79
CA LEU A 10 -7.42 18.46 2.74
C LEU A 10 -8.36 19.34 1.93
N THR A 11 -7.96 20.59 1.70
CA THR A 11 -8.65 21.42 0.73
C THR A 11 -8.57 20.74 -0.65
N PRO A 12 -9.55 20.99 -1.55
CA PRO A 12 -9.48 20.45 -2.91
C PRO A 12 -8.16 20.81 -3.62
N GLU A 13 -7.61 21.99 -3.35
CA GLU A 13 -6.32 22.45 -3.85
C GLU A 13 -5.15 21.62 -3.30
N GLU A 14 -5.04 21.45 -1.97
CA GLU A 14 -3.99 20.64 -1.35
C GLU A 14 -4.07 19.17 -1.79
N PHE A 15 -5.29 18.65 -1.95
CA PHE A 15 -5.49 17.29 -2.45
C PHE A 15 -5.02 17.16 -3.90
N ARG A 16 -5.31 18.15 -4.75
CA ARG A 16 -4.87 18.17 -6.15
C ARG A 16 -3.35 18.27 -6.27
N GLU A 17 -2.70 19.12 -5.48
CA GLU A 17 -1.24 19.21 -5.42
C GLU A 17 -0.60 17.89 -4.96
N ALA A 18 -1.18 17.24 -3.95
CA ALA A 18 -0.73 15.92 -3.52
C ALA A 18 -0.87 14.87 -4.63
N LEU A 19 -1.98 14.88 -5.37
CA LEU A 19 -2.17 13.99 -6.51
C LEU A 19 -1.17 14.25 -7.64
N HIS A 20 -0.86 15.50 -7.96
CA HIS A 20 0.18 15.83 -8.94
C HIS A 20 1.55 15.33 -8.51
N TRP A 21 1.92 15.53 -7.24
CA TRP A 21 3.20 15.02 -6.74
C TRP A 21 3.28 13.48 -6.84
N VAL A 22 2.18 12.78 -6.56
CA VAL A 22 2.09 11.32 -6.74
C VAL A 22 2.25 10.96 -8.22
N ASP A 23 1.57 11.63 -9.13
CA ASP A 23 1.65 11.37 -10.57
C ASP A 23 3.08 11.59 -11.12
N ASP A 24 3.78 12.61 -10.62
CA ASP A 24 5.15 12.93 -11.02
C ASP A 24 6.20 11.91 -10.52
N HIS A 25 5.96 11.30 -9.36
CA HIS A 25 6.97 10.48 -8.66
C HIS A 25 6.62 8.99 -8.59
N PHE A 26 5.36 8.61 -8.83
CA PHE A 26 4.87 7.25 -8.70
C PHE A 26 4.11 6.83 -9.95
N VAL A 27 4.43 5.61 -10.40
CA VAL A 27 3.56 4.91 -11.36
C VAL A 27 2.47 4.22 -10.57
N LEU A 28 1.25 4.75 -10.63
CA LEU A 28 0.11 4.16 -9.95
C LEU A 28 -0.47 2.99 -10.75
N ILE A 29 -0.44 1.79 -10.15
CA ILE A 29 -1.07 0.60 -10.71
C ILE A 29 -2.40 0.40 -9.98
N ARG A 30 -3.52 0.58 -10.67
CA ARG A 30 -4.86 0.31 -10.13
C ARG A 30 -5.41 -0.99 -10.71
N HIS A 31 -6.04 -1.78 -9.85
CA HIS A 31 -6.86 -2.90 -10.27
C HIS A 31 -8.25 -2.38 -10.66
N ALA A 32 -8.92 -2.99 -11.64
CA ALA A 32 -10.24 -2.53 -12.10
C ALA A 32 -11.29 -2.57 -10.97
N ASP A 33 -11.26 -3.62 -10.14
CA ASP A 33 -12.10 -3.74 -8.93
C ASP A 33 -11.84 -2.65 -7.85
N MET A 34 -10.78 -1.85 -7.99
CA MET A 34 -10.39 -0.79 -7.06
C MET A 34 -10.61 0.62 -7.65
N ALA A 35 -11.22 0.72 -8.84
CA ALA A 35 -11.66 2.00 -9.39
C ALA A 35 -13.04 2.37 -8.78
N ASP A 36 -13.22 3.63 -8.38
CA ASP A 36 -14.51 4.19 -7.90
C ASP A 36 -15.61 4.22 -9.00
N GLU A 37 -15.34 3.64 -10.17
CA GLU A 37 -16.29 3.54 -11.27
C GLU A 37 -17.26 2.40 -10.95
N PRO A 38 -18.57 2.67 -10.86
CA PRO A 38 -19.54 1.59 -10.65
C PRO A 38 -19.36 0.58 -11.78
N ALA A 39 -19.48 -0.71 -11.49
CA ALA A 39 -19.26 -1.81 -12.44
C ALA A 39 -20.08 -1.74 -13.77
N GLY A 40 -20.95 -0.75 -13.93
CA GLY A 40 -21.66 -0.42 -15.17
C GLY A 40 -21.11 0.77 -15.99
N ALA A 41 -20.18 1.57 -15.48
CA ALA A 41 -19.67 2.76 -16.17
C ALA A 41 -18.72 2.41 -17.32
N VAL A 42 -17.93 1.34 -17.18
CA VAL A 42 -17.17 0.76 -18.32
C VAL A 42 -18.12 0.28 -19.40
N THR A 43 -19.24 -0.35 -19.01
CA THR A 43 -20.29 -0.83 -19.93
C THR A 43 -21.03 0.33 -20.62
N GLU A 44 -21.29 1.44 -19.91
CA GLU A 44 -21.89 2.65 -20.48
C GLU A 44 -20.93 3.44 -21.37
N ALA A 45 -19.64 3.52 -21.00
CA ALA A 45 -18.59 4.13 -21.80
C ALA A 45 -18.36 3.36 -23.11
N LEU A 46 -18.33 2.02 -23.06
CA LEU A 46 -18.28 1.15 -24.24
C LEU A 46 -19.53 1.29 -25.11
N ALA A 47 -20.72 1.38 -24.50
CA ALA A 47 -21.97 1.64 -25.22
C ALA A 47 -22.01 3.04 -25.87
N ALA A 48 -21.29 4.02 -25.31
CA ALA A 48 -21.15 5.36 -25.87
C ALA A 48 -20.12 5.41 -27.02
N ILE A 49 -19.03 4.64 -26.92
CA ILE A 49 -18.03 4.47 -28.00
C ILE A 49 -18.67 3.80 -29.22
N GLY A 50 -19.49 2.76 -29.02
CA GLY A 50 -20.28 2.13 -30.09
C GLY A 50 -21.35 3.03 -30.73
N ARG A 51 -21.56 4.25 -30.24
CA ARG A 51 -22.46 5.27 -30.82
C ARG A 51 -21.73 6.45 -31.46
N ALA A 52 -20.40 6.47 -31.46
CA ALA A 52 -19.60 7.54 -32.05
C ALA A 52 -19.60 7.50 -33.60
N ARG A 53 -20.74 7.91 -34.16
CA ARG A 53 -20.97 8.59 -35.44
C ARG A 53 -20.01 8.26 -36.61
N VAL A 54 -20.50 7.40 -37.49
CA VAL A 54 -20.09 7.28 -38.90
C VAL A 54 -20.06 8.67 -39.56
N PRO A 55 -18.94 9.10 -40.19
CA PRO A 55 -18.93 10.32 -40.99
C PRO A 55 -19.90 10.20 -42.17
N GLY A 56 -20.65 11.26 -42.45
CA GLY A 56 -21.54 11.29 -43.62
C GLY A 56 -20.77 10.98 -44.92
N ARG A 57 -21.41 10.22 -45.80
CA ARG A 57 -20.94 9.58 -47.06
C ARG A 57 -20.31 10.51 -48.13
N GLY A 58 -19.89 11.73 -47.79
CA GLY A 58 -19.56 12.80 -48.74
C GLY A 58 -18.07 13.10 -48.99
N ASP A 59 -17.15 12.77 -48.06
CA ASP A 59 -15.76 13.29 -48.11
C ASP A 59 -14.69 12.18 -47.97
N LEU A 60 -14.72 11.16 -48.83
CA LEU A 60 -13.69 10.10 -48.83
C LEU A 60 -12.83 10.12 -50.12
N PRO A 61 -11.48 10.02 -50.02
CA PRO A 61 -10.60 9.94 -51.18
C PRO A 61 -10.86 8.65 -51.97
N GLN A 62 -10.92 8.75 -53.30
CA GLN A 62 -11.19 7.60 -54.18
C GLN A 62 -10.01 6.62 -54.16
N GLY A 63 -10.25 5.39 -53.70
CA GLY A 63 -9.29 4.27 -53.74
C GLY A 63 -9.10 3.48 -52.44
N MET A 64 -9.79 3.82 -51.35
CA MET A 64 -9.77 3.06 -50.10
C MET A 64 -10.94 2.07 -50.06
N ASP A 65 -10.65 0.79 -49.81
CA ASP A 65 -11.67 -0.28 -49.75
C ASP A 65 -12.31 -0.25 -48.34
N LEU A 66 -13.17 0.75 -48.12
CA LEU A 66 -13.69 1.16 -46.81
C LEU A 66 -14.40 0.02 -46.05
N ASP A 67 -15.06 -0.89 -46.76
CA ASP A 67 -15.81 -1.97 -46.14
C ASP A 67 -14.90 -3.02 -45.47
N ASN A 68 -13.65 -3.16 -45.91
CA ASN A 68 -12.71 -4.15 -45.35
C ASN A 68 -11.80 -3.55 -44.26
N ASP A 69 -11.51 -2.24 -44.34
CA ASP A 69 -10.72 -1.54 -43.32
C ASP A 69 -11.58 -1.06 -42.15
N LEU A 70 -12.85 -0.71 -42.35
CA LEU A 70 -13.78 -0.39 -41.25
C LEU A 70 -14.11 -1.62 -40.40
N VAL A 71 -14.36 -2.78 -41.04
CA VAL A 71 -14.58 -4.05 -40.32
C VAL A 71 -13.36 -4.43 -39.49
N ARG A 72 -12.14 -4.20 -39.98
CA ARG A 72 -10.91 -4.44 -39.22
C ARG A 72 -10.72 -3.51 -38.02
N VAL A 73 -11.18 -2.27 -38.12
CA VAL A 73 -11.10 -1.30 -37.01
C VAL A 73 -12.17 -1.63 -35.96
N GLU A 74 -13.39 -1.97 -36.38
CA GLU A 74 -14.47 -2.41 -35.48
C GLU A 74 -14.11 -3.73 -34.76
N GLU A 75 -13.58 -4.73 -35.47
CA GLU A 75 -13.11 -5.99 -34.86
C GLU A 75 -11.93 -5.79 -33.90
N ALA A 76 -11.00 -4.88 -34.22
CA ALA A 76 -9.86 -4.57 -33.36
C ALA A 76 -10.26 -3.81 -32.09
N ASP A 77 -11.26 -2.93 -32.16
CA ASP A 77 -11.82 -2.23 -31.00
C ASP A 77 -12.60 -3.20 -30.09
N ASP A 78 -13.35 -4.15 -30.67
CA ASP A 78 -14.03 -5.21 -29.91
C ASP A 78 -13.04 -6.16 -29.22
N ASP A 79 -11.96 -6.57 -29.90
CA ASP A 79 -10.91 -7.40 -29.32
C ASP A 79 -10.18 -6.70 -28.16
N LEU A 80 -9.90 -5.40 -28.31
CA LEU A 80 -9.29 -4.59 -27.25
C LEU A 80 -10.24 -4.44 -26.05
N ALA A 81 -11.51 -4.15 -26.29
CA ALA A 81 -12.52 -4.06 -25.24
C ALA A 81 -12.70 -5.39 -24.49
N MET A 82 -12.68 -6.52 -25.20
CA MET A 82 -12.76 -7.85 -24.59
C MET A 82 -11.50 -8.16 -23.77
N GLN A 83 -10.31 -7.76 -24.23
CA GLN A 83 -9.08 -7.88 -23.44
C GLN A 83 -9.13 -7.02 -22.17
N GLU A 84 -9.64 -5.79 -22.25
CA GLU A 84 -9.81 -4.93 -21.08
C GLU A 84 -10.80 -5.50 -20.07
N LEU A 85 -11.92 -6.07 -20.54
CA LEU A 85 -12.91 -6.73 -19.69
C LEU A 85 -12.36 -8.01 -19.04
N GLU A 86 -11.63 -8.83 -19.78
CA GLU A 86 -10.98 -10.03 -19.26
C GLU A 86 -9.92 -9.66 -18.22
N GLU A 87 -9.13 -8.62 -18.49
CA GLU A 87 -8.13 -8.07 -17.56
C GLU A 87 -8.77 -7.49 -16.30
N ALA A 88 -9.90 -6.79 -16.43
CA ALA A 88 -10.65 -6.25 -15.30
C ALA A 88 -11.23 -7.35 -14.40
N ARG A 89 -11.54 -8.53 -14.97
CA ARG A 89 -12.06 -9.71 -14.25
C ARG A 89 -10.99 -10.56 -13.58
N GLN A 90 -9.72 -10.36 -13.91
CA GLN A 90 -8.64 -11.07 -13.23
C GLN A 90 -8.63 -10.62 -11.77
N PRO A 91 -8.41 -11.51 -10.79
CA PRO A 91 -8.34 -11.07 -9.42
C PRO A 91 -6.99 -10.47 -9.08
N CYS A 92 -7.02 -9.53 -8.13
CA CYS A 92 -5.86 -8.84 -7.59
C CYS A 92 -5.00 -9.79 -6.73
N THR A 93 -4.30 -10.71 -7.38
CA THR A 93 -3.36 -11.66 -6.75
C THR A 93 -1.95 -11.10 -6.78
N ILE A 94 -1.04 -11.68 -5.99
CA ILE A 94 0.38 -11.28 -6.07
C ILE A 94 0.98 -11.50 -7.46
N ASP A 95 0.57 -12.54 -8.19
CA ASP A 95 1.10 -12.82 -9.53
C ASP A 95 0.64 -11.74 -10.52
N TRP A 96 -0.61 -11.27 -10.40
CA TRP A 96 -1.12 -10.14 -11.17
C TRP A 96 -0.33 -8.85 -10.87
N VAL A 97 -0.12 -8.53 -9.59
CA VAL A 97 0.66 -7.33 -9.20
C VAL A 97 2.07 -7.37 -9.77
N LEU A 98 2.76 -8.51 -9.70
CA LEU A 98 4.11 -8.65 -10.23
C LEU A 98 4.13 -8.60 -11.77
N ALA A 99 3.08 -9.07 -12.45
CA ALA A 99 2.95 -8.93 -13.89
C ALA A 99 2.81 -7.45 -14.30
N LYS A 100 1.95 -6.68 -13.62
CA LYS A 100 1.81 -5.23 -13.85
C LYS A 100 3.07 -4.46 -13.50
N ALA A 101 3.71 -4.79 -12.38
CA ALA A 101 4.98 -4.18 -12.00
C ALA A 101 6.08 -4.48 -13.04
N THR A 102 6.07 -5.66 -13.65
CA THR A 102 6.99 -6.00 -14.75
C THR A 102 6.77 -5.08 -15.96
N GLN A 103 5.50 -4.83 -16.33
CA GLN A 103 5.18 -3.86 -17.39
C GLN A 103 5.66 -2.46 -17.02
N ALA A 104 5.45 -2.03 -15.77
CA ALA A 104 5.91 -0.72 -15.29
C ALA A 104 7.45 -0.60 -15.28
N VAL A 105 8.18 -1.68 -14.98
CA VAL A 105 9.65 -1.71 -15.10
C VAL A 105 10.07 -1.47 -16.55
N TYR A 106 9.45 -2.17 -17.52
CA TYR A 106 9.84 -2.01 -18.92
C TYR A 106 9.41 -0.68 -19.54
N ARG A 107 8.25 -0.14 -19.14
CA ARG A 107 7.71 1.11 -19.70
C ARG A 107 8.29 2.37 -19.05
N TYR A 108 8.46 2.34 -17.73
CA TYR A 108 8.79 3.53 -16.94
C TYR A 108 10.10 3.40 -16.16
N GLY A 109 10.74 2.21 -16.15
CA GLY A 109 12.02 2.03 -15.46
C GLY A 109 11.92 2.10 -13.93
N ILE A 110 10.77 1.74 -13.35
CA ILE A 110 10.57 1.84 -11.89
C ILE A 110 11.66 1.10 -11.11
N ARG A 111 12.07 1.68 -9.98
CA ARG A 111 13.08 1.11 -9.06
C ARG A 111 12.54 0.83 -7.66
N GLY A 112 11.30 1.21 -7.42
CA GLY A 112 10.55 0.92 -6.20
C GLY A 112 9.16 0.37 -6.54
N LEU A 113 8.66 -0.54 -5.71
CA LEU A 113 7.29 -1.02 -5.74
C LEU A 113 6.76 -1.03 -4.30
N VAL A 114 5.58 -0.45 -4.08
CA VAL A 114 4.89 -0.47 -2.79
C VAL A 114 3.58 -1.23 -2.96
N ILE A 115 3.35 -2.22 -2.10
CA ILE A 115 2.11 -2.99 -2.03
C ILE A 115 1.50 -2.74 -0.65
N ASP A 116 0.39 -2.00 -0.62
CA ASP A 116 -0.22 -1.49 0.61
C ASP A 116 -1.76 -1.51 0.55
N PRO A 117 -2.45 -2.25 1.45
CA PRO A 117 -1.93 -3.29 2.35
C PRO A 117 -1.90 -4.66 1.65
N TYR A 118 -0.93 -5.52 1.96
CA TYR A 118 -0.83 -6.84 1.28
C TYR A 118 -2.04 -7.76 1.55
N ASN A 119 -2.79 -7.50 2.62
CA ASN A 119 -3.91 -8.33 3.06
C ASN A 119 -5.11 -8.30 2.11
N GLU A 120 -5.24 -7.26 1.28
CA GLU A 120 -6.32 -7.13 0.28
C GLU A 120 -6.05 -7.99 -0.97
N LEU A 121 -4.86 -8.58 -1.09
CA LEU A 121 -4.56 -9.46 -2.21
C LEU A 121 -5.34 -10.76 -2.09
N GLU A 122 -5.96 -11.19 -3.20
CA GLU A 122 -6.67 -12.45 -3.25
C GLU A 122 -5.71 -13.63 -2.99
N GLN A 123 -6.05 -14.40 -1.96
CA GLN A 123 -5.25 -15.54 -1.53
C GLN A 123 -5.77 -16.85 -2.10
N ARG A 124 -5.30 -17.21 -3.30
CA ARG A 124 -5.57 -18.51 -3.92
C ARG A 124 -4.74 -19.62 -3.25
N ARG A 125 -5.18 -20.05 -2.07
CA ARG A 125 -4.46 -21.01 -1.22
C ARG A 125 -4.68 -22.47 -1.63
N GLY A 126 -5.81 -22.81 -2.24
CA GLY A 126 -6.17 -24.21 -2.49
C GLY A 126 -6.11 -25.03 -1.19
N ALA A 127 -5.31 -26.09 -1.18
CA ALA A 127 -5.08 -26.93 0.02
C ALA A 127 -3.97 -26.40 0.96
N GLN A 128 -3.33 -25.27 0.65
CA GLN A 128 -2.20 -24.75 1.42
C GLN A 128 -2.65 -24.08 2.73
N THR A 129 -1.84 -24.27 3.76
CA THR A 129 -1.94 -23.48 4.99
C THR A 129 -1.57 -22.01 4.69
N GLU A 130 -2.03 -21.10 5.55
CA GLU A 130 -1.75 -19.67 5.40
C GLU A 130 -0.24 -19.39 5.46
N THR A 131 0.46 -20.08 6.38
CA THR A 131 1.90 -20.00 6.53
C THR A 131 2.65 -20.46 5.27
N GLU A 132 2.24 -21.56 4.65
CA GLU A 132 2.85 -22.03 3.39
C GLU A 132 2.61 -21.04 2.26
N TYR A 133 1.40 -20.52 2.14
CA TYR A 133 1.05 -19.51 1.15
C TYR A 133 1.89 -18.24 1.31
N VAL A 134 1.96 -17.67 2.52
CA VAL A 134 2.79 -16.49 2.80
C VAL A 134 4.26 -16.77 2.49
N SER A 135 4.77 -17.95 2.87
CA SER A 135 6.14 -18.36 2.54
C SER A 135 6.40 -18.37 1.02
N ALA A 136 5.48 -18.94 0.25
CA ALA A 136 5.57 -19.04 -1.20
C ALA A 136 5.50 -17.65 -1.85
N MET A 137 4.51 -16.84 -1.44
CA MET A 137 4.30 -15.46 -1.91
C MET A 137 5.54 -14.59 -1.67
N LEU A 138 6.06 -14.55 -0.44
CA LEU A 138 7.30 -13.83 -0.12
C LEU A 138 8.49 -14.31 -0.95
N GLY A 139 8.56 -15.62 -1.22
CA GLY A 139 9.57 -16.20 -2.10
C GLY A 139 9.47 -15.70 -3.54
N LYS A 140 8.26 -15.59 -4.09
CA LYS A 140 8.01 -15.04 -5.43
C LYS A 140 8.43 -13.57 -5.49
N VAL A 141 7.95 -12.76 -4.55
CA VAL A 141 8.27 -11.32 -4.47
C VAL A 141 9.78 -11.09 -4.40
N LYS A 142 10.47 -11.82 -3.51
CA LYS A 142 11.92 -11.70 -3.37
C LYS A 142 12.68 -12.01 -4.67
N ARG A 143 12.31 -13.10 -5.36
CA ARG A 143 12.95 -13.47 -6.64
C ARG A 143 12.66 -12.43 -7.72
N TRP A 144 11.44 -11.91 -7.77
CA TRP A 144 11.07 -10.85 -8.70
C TRP A 144 11.89 -9.57 -8.45
N ALA A 145 11.96 -9.12 -7.19
CA ALA A 145 12.73 -7.94 -6.79
C ALA A 145 14.21 -8.05 -7.21
N GLN A 146 14.82 -9.23 -6.99
CA GLN A 146 16.19 -9.52 -7.39
C GLN A 146 16.37 -9.55 -8.91
N ARG A 147 15.42 -10.13 -9.66
CA ARG A 147 15.47 -10.23 -11.12
C ARG A 147 15.41 -8.86 -11.78
N TYR A 148 14.56 -7.96 -11.29
CA TYR A 148 14.31 -6.66 -11.90
C TYR A 148 15.05 -5.50 -11.22
N LEU A 149 15.85 -5.77 -10.18
CA LEU A 149 16.60 -4.76 -9.41
C LEU A 149 15.69 -3.66 -8.84
N VAL A 150 14.53 -4.06 -8.33
CA VAL A 150 13.51 -3.19 -7.74
C VAL A 150 13.44 -3.41 -6.23
N HIS A 151 13.37 -2.32 -5.46
CA HIS A 151 13.09 -2.40 -4.03
C HIS A 151 11.59 -2.55 -3.79
N VAL A 152 11.17 -3.60 -3.08
CA VAL A 152 9.74 -3.88 -2.83
C VAL A 152 9.40 -3.66 -1.36
N TRP A 153 8.44 -2.78 -1.11
CA TRP A 153 7.80 -2.58 0.18
C TRP A 153 6.50 -3.39 0.24
N LEU A 154 6.35 -4.20 1.28
CA LEU A 154 5.08 -4.87 1.64
C LEU A 154 4.59 -4.26 2.95
N VAL A 155 3.42 -3.61 2.92
CA VAL A 155 2.82 -3.04 4.13
C VAL A 155 1.91 -4.09 4.76
N ALA A 156 2.27 -4.50 5.97
CA ALA A 156 1.67 -5.60 6.70
C ALA A 156 1.09 -5.15 8.04
N HIS A 157 -0.17 -5.49 8.30
CA HIS A 157 -0.81 -5.17 9.57
C HIS A 157 -0.49 -6.22 10.63
N PRO A 158 -0.16 -5.82 11.87
CA PRO A 158 -0.05 -6.74 12.98
C PRO A 158 -1.41 -7.38 13.30
N LYS A 159 -1.40 -8.60 13.83
CA LYS A 159 -2.59 -9.27 14.35
C LYS A 159 -3.15 -8.52 15.56
N SER A 160 -4.45 -8.64 15.79
CA SER A 160 -5.06 -8.18 17.04
C SER A 160 -4.40 -8.89 18.23
N MET A 161 -4.01 -8.12 19.25
CA MET A 161 -3.33 -8.61 20.45
C MET A 161 -4.26 -8.43 21.65
N GLU A 162 -4.78 -9.53 22.21
CA GLU A 162 -5.71 -9.50 23.36
C GLU A 162 -5.09 -8.84 24.61
N GLU A 163 -3.77 -9.01 24.82
CA GLU A 163 -3.03 -8.44 25.94
C GLU A 163 -1.92 -7.49 25.49
N TRP A 164 -2.24 -6.61 24.53
CA TRP A 164 -1.26 -5.63 24.07
C TRP A 164 -0.78 -4.70 25.19
N ASP A 165 0.53 -4.47 25.27
CA ASP A 165 1.17 -3.65 26.29
C ASP A 165 1.36 -2.18 25.90
N GLY A 166 0.87 -1.78 24.73
CA GLY A 166 1.06 -0.43 24.19
C GLY A 166 2.42 -0.22 23.48
N GLY A 167 3.28 -1.23 23.49
CA GLY A 167 4.58 -1.20 22.83
C GLY A 167 4.50 -1.45 21.32
N PRO A 168 5.58 -1.12 20.58
CA PRO A 168 5.64 -1.41 19.14
C PRO A 168 5.56 -2.93 18.88
N PRO A 169 4.79 -3.38 17.88
CA PRO A 169 4.78 -4.79 17.50
C PRO A 169 6.14 -5.24 16.97
N THR A 170 6.37 -6.54 16.98
CA THR A 170 7.51 -7.20 16.34
C THR A 170 7.13 -7.76 14.97
N MET A 171 8.11 -8.17 14.17
CA MET A 171 7.83 -8.86 12.90
C MET A 171 7.14 -10.23 13.07
N TYR A 172 7.14 -10.79 14.29
CA TYR A 172 6.41 -12.03 14.61
C TYR A 172 4.94 -11.78 14.94
N ASP A 173 4.55 -10.52 15.11
CA ASP A 173 3.17 -10.12 15.37
C ASP A 173 2.38 -9.88 14.07
N ILE A 174 3.01 -10.02 12.90
CA ILE A 174 2.31 -9.96 11.62
C ILE A 174 1.50 -11.25 11.42
N SER A 175 0.24 -11.09 11.01
CA SER A 175 -0.67 -12.20 10.76
C SER A 175 -0.14 -13.19 9.70
N GLY A 176 -0.53 -14.45 9.87
CA GLY A 176 -0.35 -15.51 8.87
C GLY A 176 0.97 -16.29 8.91
N SER A 177 2.11 -15.69 9.27
CA SER A 177 3.37 -16.46 9.30
C SER A 177 4.59 -15.81 9.97
N ALA A 178 5.43 -16.60 10.66
CA ALA A 178 6.78 -16.18 11.05
C ALA A 178 7.73 -15.95 9.84
N HIS A 179 7.33 -16.34 8.62
CA HIS A 179 8.12 -16.13 7.42
C HIS A 179 8.34 -14.66 7.05
N TRP A 180 7.50 -13.75 7.55
CA TRP A 180 7.73 -12.30 7.47
C TRP A 180 9.11 -11.93 7.99
N TYR A 181 9.46 -12.38 9.21
CA TYR A 181 10.80 -12.19 9.73
C TYR A 181 11.84 -12.98 8.93
N ASN A 182 11.61 -14.25 8.63
CA ASN A 182 12.65 -15.11 8.06
C ASN A 182 13.10 -14.67 6.66
N LYS A 183 12.17 -14.25 5.79
CA LYS A 183 12.44 -14.00 4.37
C LYS A 183 12.74 -12.54 4.04
N ALA A 184 12.19 -11.60 4.80
CA ALA A 184 12.44 -10.19 4.61
C ALA A 184 13.94 -9.87 4.78
N ASP A 185 14.42 -8.92 3.99
CA ASP A 185 15.78 -8.39 4.07
C ASP A 185 15.86 -7.23 5.08
N MET A 186 14.78 -6.44 5.15
CA MET A 186 14.59 -5.35 6.09
C MET A 186 13.24 -5.50 6.78
N GLY A 187 13.14 -4.98 8.00
CA GLY A 187 11.90 -4.94 8.76
C GLY A 187 11.82 -3.62 9.50
N LEU A 188 10.74 -2.89 9.28
CA LEU A 188 10.48 -1.58 9.88
C LEU A 188 9.09 -1.60 10.50
N VAL A 189 8.98 -1.01 11.68
CA VAL A 189 7.71 -0.79 12.37
C VAL A 189 7.50 0.70 12.53
N VAL A 190 6.32 1.15 12.12
CA VAL A 190 5.80 2.49 12.40
C VAL A 190 4.81 2.34 13.54
N HIS A 191 5.17 2.81 14.72
CA HIS A 191 4.34 2.70 15.92
C HIS A 191 4.02 4.07 16.48
N ARG A 192 2.75 4.48 16.36
CA ARG A 192 2.28 5.74 16.92
C ARG A 192 1.81 5.52 18.36
N TYR A 193 2.39 6.25 19.29
CA TYR A 193 1.98 6.25 20.68
C TYR A 193 0.69 7.06 20.86
N THR A 194 -0.43 6.37 20.63
CA THR A 194 -1.77 6.92 20.87
C THR A 194 -2.12 6.89 22.36
N ARG A 195 -3.22 7.56 22.73
CA ARG A 195 -3.75 7.47 24.09
C ARG A 195 -4.04 6.02 24.52
N VAL A 196 -4.56 5.21 23.60
CA VAL A 196 -4.83 3.77 23.83
C VAL A 196 -3.54 3.02 24.17
N ALA A 197 -2.45 3.29 23.45
CA ALA A 197 -1.14 2.68 23.71
C ALA A 197 -0.62 3.06 25.10
N ILE A 198 -0.74 4.35 25.47
CA ILE A 198 -0.32 4.86 26.78
C ILE A 198 -1.13 4.21 27.90
N ASP A 199 -2.46 4.16 27.77
CA ASP A 199 -3.33 3.56 28.77
C ASP A 199 -3.07 2.06 28.93
N ALA A 200 -2.79 1.34 27.83
CA ALA A 200 -2.40 -0.08 27.87
C ALA A 200 -1.09 -0.29 28.64
N ALA A 201 -0.07 0.54 28.39
CA ALA A 201 1.20 0.49 29.10
C ALA A 201 1.04 0.76 30.61
N LEU A 202 0.21 1.74 30.97
CA LEU A 202 -0.10 2.07 32.37
C LEU A 202 -0.84 0.91 33.07
N ARG A 203 -1.85 0.32 32.42
CA ARG A 203 -2.60 -0.84 32.97
C ARG A 203 -1.68 -2.02 33.24
N ARG A 204 -0.82 -2.38 32.29
CA ARG A 204 0.13 -3.50 32.45
C ARG A 204 1.09 -3.25 33.61
N ARG A 205 1.55 -2.01 33.78
CA ARG A 205 2.42 -1.64 34.90
C ARG A 205 1.70 -1.72 36.25
N GLN A 206 0.45 -1.26 36.34
CA GLN A 206 -0.36 -1.37 37.55
C GLN A 206 -0.56 -2.84 37.95
N ALA A 207 -0.87 -3.72 36.98
CA ALA A 207 -0.96 -5.15 37.22
C ALA A 207 0.37 -5.77 37.71
N ALA A 208 1.51 -5.31 37.19
CA ALA A 208 2.83 -5.77 37.62
C ALA A 208 3.24 -5.27 39.02
N THR A 209 2.83 -4.05 39.41
CA THR A 209 3.16 -3.43 40.71
C THR A 209 2.19 -3.79 41.82
N GLY A 210 0.96 -4.19 41.50
CA GLY A 210 0.00 -4.72 42.47
C GLY A 210 0.42 -6.02 43.18
N ARG A 211 1.52 -6.66 42.74
CA ARG A 211 2.13 -7.83 43.39
C ARG A 211 3.29 -7.49 44.36
N SER A 212 3.79 -6.26 44.37
CA SER A 212 4.86 -5.83 45.28
C SER A 212 4.52 -4.49 45.91
N GLY A 213 3.91 -4.54 47.10
CA GLY A 213 3.55 -3.40 47.95
C GLY A 213 4.77 -2.66 48.53
N GLY A 214 5.68 -2.19 47.68
CA GLY A 214 6.84 -1.39 48.06
C GLY A 214 6.53 0.10 48.00
N ARG A 215 6.25 0.71 49.16
CA ARG A 215 6.20 2.17 49.33
C ARG A 215 7.59 2.76 49.05
N GLY A 216 7.69 3.69 48.08
CA GLY A 216 8.86 4.58 47.96
C GLY A 216 9.51 4.73 46.57
N GLY A 217 9.02 4.07 45.52
CA GLY A 217 9.55 4.25 44.16
C GLY A 217 9.09 5.56 43.51
N LYS A 218 9.98 6.24 42.76
CA LYS A 218 9.60 7.38 41.90
C LYS A 218 8.42 7.00 41.00
N PRO A 219 7.47 7.93 40.70
CA PRO A 219 6.39 7.66 39.77
C PRO A 219 6.97 7.19 38.43
N PHE A 220 6.44 6.08 37.92
CA PHE A 220 6.86 5.52 36.64
C PHE A 220 6.51 6.51 35.54
N GLN A 221 7.52 7.00 34.84
CA GLN A 221 7.35 7.81 33.65
C GLN A 221 7.49 6.90 32.43
N ILE A 222 6.46 6.92 31.59
CA ILE A 222 6.53 6.33 30.26
C ILE A 222 7.55 7.15 29.44
N PRO A 223 8.53 6.53 28.78
CA PRO A 223 9.60 7.27 28.11
C PRO A 223 9.17 7.90 26.78
N TRP A 224 7.95 7.61 26.30
CA TRP A 224 7.36 8.17 25.09
C TRP A 224 6.16 9.07 25.39
N ARG A 225 5.92 10.06 24.52
CA ARG A 225 4.81 11.02 24.61
C ARG A 225 3.67 10.66 23.66
N GLU A 226 2.49 11.20 23.94
CA GLU A 226 1.36 11.04 23.03
C GLU A 226 1.65 11.72 21.69
N ASN A 227 1.39 11.01 20.59
CA ASN A 227 1.65 11.41 19.19
C ASN A 227 3.11 11.40 18.75
N GLU A 228 4.03 10.93 19.58
CA GLU A 228 5.31 10.43 19.08
C GLU A 228 5.05 9.18 18.24
N THR A 229 5.71 9.11 17.10
CA THR A 229 5.75 7.94 16.24
C THR A 229 7.15 7.37 16.26
N LEU A 230 7.28 6.14 16.77
CA LEU A 230 8.49 5.38 16.70
C LEU A 230 8.60 4.70 15.33
N ILE A 231 9.66 5.03 14.60
CA ILE A 231 10.16 4.27 13.47
C ILE A 231 11.26 3.34 13.98
N LYS A 232 10.95 2.05 14.03
CA LYS A 232 11.86 1.02 14.57
C LYS A 232 12.35 0.11 13.46
N VAL A 233 13.65 0.12 13.19
CA VAL A 233 14.27 -0.86 12.29
C VAL A 233 14.50 -2.16 13.07
N LEU A 234 13.55 -3.07 12.94
CA LEU A 234 13.58 -4.39 13.57
C LEU A 234 14.55 -5.36 12.90
N LYS A 235 14.84 -5.15 11.61
CA LYS A 235 15.73 -6.04 10.85
C LYS A 235 16.48 -5.29 9.77
N ALA A 236 17.77 -5.56 9.70
CA ALA A 236 18.64 -5.28 8.57
C ALA A 236 19.53 -6.51 8.33
N ARG A 237 19.33 -7.22 7.21
CA ARG A 237 20.05 -8.48 6.94
C ARG A 237 21.55 -8.25 6.78
N ASN A 238 21.97 -7.17 6.13
CA ASN A 238 23.38 -6.84 5.96
C ASN A 238 23.84 -5.86 7.04
N LYS A 239 24.55 -6.38 8.04
CA LYS A 239 25.06 -5.60 9.18
C LYS A 239 26.16 -4.60 8.82
N THR A 240 26.75 -4.71 7.63
CA THR A 240 27.79 -3.79 7.14
C THR A 240 27.19 -2.52 6.54
N SER A 241 25.95 -2.56 6.04
CA SER A 241 25.25 -1.43 5.40
C SER A 241 24.03 -0.92 6.18
N GLY A 242 23.56 -1.66 7.19
CA GLY A 242 22.42 -1.25 8.00
C GLY A 242 22.56 -1.66 9.46
N THR A 243 22.17 -0.76 10.36
CA THR A 243 22.10 -1.00 11.81
C THR A 243 20.64 -1.00 12.24
N GLN A 244 20.27 -1.92 13.13
CA GLN A 244 19.00 -1.84 13.84
C GLN A 244 19.02 -0.59 14.73
N GLY A 245 17.90 0.11 14.81
CA GLY A 245 17.84 1.35 15.55
C GLY A 245 16.43 1.89 15.66
N ASP A 246 16.31 2.83 16.57
CA ASP A 246 15.07 3.49 16.92
C ASP A 246 15.19 4.94 16.49
N TYR A 247 14.12 5.44 15.89
CA TYR A 247 14.02 6.83 15.49
C TYR A 247 12.63 7.35 15.80
N THR A 248 12.55 8.47 16.49
CA THR A 248 11.27 9.06 16.86
C THR A 248 10.97 10.23 15.94
N LEU A 249 9.81 10.17 15.31
CA LEU A 249 9.18 11.27 14.59
C LEU A 249 8.03 11.81 15.43
N GLU A 250 7.63 13.04 15.18
CA GLU A 250 6.39 13.60 15.71
C GLU A 250 5.31 13.47 14.64
N TYR A 251 4.14 12.95 15.01
CA TYR A 251 3.00 12.91 14.10
C TYR A 251 2.17 14.18 14.25
N ASP A 252 2.20 15.01 13.21
CA ASP A 252 1.32 16.16 13.09
C ASP A 252 -0.08 15.68 12.67
N LYS A 253 -1.03 15.75 13.60
CA LYS A 253 -2.43 15.37 13.36
C LYS A 253 -3.15 16.33 12.41
N GLU A 254 -2.76 17.60 12.38
CA GLU A 254 -3.43 18.62 11.57
C GLU A 254 -3.08 18.45 10.10
N GLN A 255 -1.83 18.08 9.83
CA GLN A 255 -1.33 17.89 8.46
C GLN A 255 -1.28 16.42 8.02
N CYS A 256 -1.62 15.48 8.91
CA CYS A 256 -1.50 14.04 8.67
C CYS A 256 -0.10 13.62 8.19
N ARG A 257 0.96 14.25 8.72
CA ARG A 257 2.35 14.05 8.29
C ARG A 257 3.27 13.71 9.45
N PHE A 258 4.29 12.89 9.17
CA PHE A 258 5.39 12.68 10.12
C PHE A 258 6.42 13.80 9.95
N ARG A 259 6.82 14.41 11.07
CA ARG A 259 7.84 15.44 11.13
C ARG A 259 9.06 14.92 11.88
N ASP A 260 10.24 15.23 11.37
CA ASP A 260 11.46 15.00 12.12
C ASP A 260 11.69 16.21 13.02
N PRO A 261 11.61 16.08 14.36
CA PRO A 261 11.79 17.20 15.27
C PRO A 261 13.21 17.81 15.20
N ARG A 262 14.14 17.15 14.51
CA ARG A 262 15.54 17.60 14.35
C ARG A 262 15.78 18.34 13.04
N VAL A 263 14.79 18.39 12.13
CA VAL A 263 14.86 19.14 10.87
C VAL A 263 14.02 20.40 10.99
N GLU A 264 14.60 21.56 10.69
CA GLU A 264 13.88 22.83 10.74
C GLU A 264 12.73 22.84 9.70
N PRO A 265 11.58 23.46 10.03
CA PRO A 265 10.47 23.61 9.09
C PRO A 265 10.92 24.29 7.79
N GLY A 266 10.68 23.66 6.64
CA GLY A 266 10.99 24.21 5.31
C GLY A 266 12.24 23.65 4.62
N ARG A 267 12.89 22.62 5.16
CA ARG A 267 13.99 21.89 4.51
C ARG A 267 13.62 20.46 4.11
N TYR A 268 12.50 20.29 3.41
CA TYR A 268 12.11 19.02 2.79
C TYR A 268 12.36 19.04 1.29
#